data_AF-A0A4Q7M8V4-F1
#
_entry.id   AF-A0A4Q7M8V4-F1
#
_cell.length_a   1.000
_cell.length_b   1.000
_cell.length_c   1.000
_cell.angle_alpha   90.00
_cell.angle_beta   90.00
_cell.angle_gamma   90.00
#
_symmetry.space_group_name_H-M   'P 1'
#
loop_
_entity.id
_entity.type
_entity.pdbx_description
1 polymer ?
#
loop_
_entity_poly.entity_id
_entity_poly.type
_entity_poly.pdbx_seq_one_letter_code
_entity_poly.pdbx_strand_id
1 'polypeptide(L)'
;MELLNISPVPYLPSTMWLVFRALADTPDLNRAELIDAVCPSSMLGEKLKEPAHVSRAIDALVTFEMLVTDDGNAYRSIGNLDLGTFTRELRRRTLVSGNESNSPDDLVRALQWLVEQSPIKTLEFPTGNGVFVNDTRWNSFTYWATFLGFARDWPLDARERSVDPTAAVYDAIFYPFGGPLPGGVLELGSLLQHLRSELPILYSTEHDGVATVLPSTAFALRSLAARGHIRLERTADAQSVIRFPAGAGAKGEDYFSHVTVLGAAS
;
A
#
# COMPACT_ATOMS: atom_id res chain seq x y z
N MET A 1 7.84 -12.41 8.51
CA MET A 1 6.48 -12.58 9.06
C MET A 1 5.55 -13.03 7.93
N GLU A 2 4.54 -13.89 8.15
CA GLU A 2 3.58 -14.29 7.09
C GLU A 2 2.21 -13.66 7.38
N LEU A 3 1.85 -12.58 6.69
CA LEU A 3 0.64 -11.80 6.96
C LEU A 3 -0.62 -12.38 6.32
N LEU A 4 -0.45 -13.09 5.20
CA LEU A 4 -1.53 -13.72 4.47
C LEU A 4 -1.82 -15.13 5.00
N ASN A 5 -0.99 -15.66 5.90
CA ASN A 5 -1.27 -16.92 6.59
C ASN A 5 -2.24 -16.71 7.76
N ILE A 6 -3.25 -17.57 7.82
CA ILE A 6 -4.48 -17.32 8.58
C ILE A 6 -4.58 -18.23 9.80
N SER A 7 -3.63 -19.14 10.04
CA SER A 7 -3.69 -19.98 11.23
C SER A 7 -3.14 -19.25 12.47
N PRO A 8 -3.92 -19.01 13.54
CA PRO A 8 -5.34 -19.35 13.72
C PRO A 8 -6.34 -18.26 13.26
N VAL A 9 -5.92 -17.00 13.08
CA VAL A 9 -6.74 -15.91 12.50
C VAL A 9 -5.95 -15.00 11.54
N PRO A 10 -6.58 -14.32 10.56
CA PRO A 10 -5.89 -13.37 9.66
C PRO A 10 -5.37 -12.13 10.39
N TYR A 11 -4.25 -11.59 9.90
CA TYR A 11 -3.81 -10.23 10.20
C TYR A 11 -4.62 -9.26 9.33
N LEU A 12 -5.35 -8.34 9.98
CA LEU A 12 -6.17 -7.35 9.28
C LEU A 12 -5.66 -5.93 9.58
N PRO A 13 -5.37 -5.12 8.54
CA PRO A 13 -4.86 -3.77 8.74
C PRO A 13 -5.88 -2.83 9.41
N SER A 14 -7.18 -3.09 9.22
CA SER A 14 -8.24 -2.37 9.94
C SER A 14 -8.20 -2.62 11.45
N THR A 15 -7.97 -3.87 11.88
CA THR A 15 -7.79 -4.19 13.31
C THR A 15 -6.54 -3.54 13.87
N MET A 16 -5.45 -3.48 13.10
CA MET A 16 -4.23 -2.77 13.47
C MET A 16 -4.49 -1.28 13.67
N TRP A 17 -5.25 -0.64 12.79
CA TRP A 17 -5.64 0.77 12.97
C TRP A 17 -6.45 0.98 14.26
N LEU A 18 -7.40 0.09 14.57
CA LEU A 18 -8.19 0.18 15.81
C LEU A 18 -7.31 0.08 17.06
N VAL A 19 -6.37 -0.87 17.09
CA VAL A 19 -5.39 -1.03 18.17
C VAL A 19 -4.53 0.23 18.31
N PHE A 20 -4.02 0.75 17.19
CA PHE A 20 -3.19 1.95 17.19
C PHE A 20 -3.96 3.16 17.72
N ARG A 21 -5.22 3.34 17.30
CA ARG A 21 -6.07 4.44 17.76
C ARG A 21 -6.40 4.34 19.25
N ALA A 22 -6.69 3.13 19.74
CA ALA A 22 -6.95 2.92 21.17
C ALA A 22 -5.75 3.38 22.03
N LEU A 23 -4.52 3.08 21.59
CA LEU A 23 -3.30 3.53 22.28
C LEU A 23 -3.02 5.03 22.11
N ALA A 24 -3.42 5.62 20.97
CA ALA A 24 -3.31 7.07 20.78
C ALA A 24 -4.24 7.85 21.73
N ASP A 25 -5.42 7.31 22.00
CA ASP A 25 -6.40 7.90 22.93
C ASP A 25 -6.07 7.57 24.39
N THR A 26 -5.56 6.38 24.67
CA THR A 26 -5.18 5.91 26.02
C THR A 26 -3.81 5.22 25.96
N PRO A 27 -2.71 5.96 26.18
CA PRO A 27 -1.37 5.40 26.15
C PRO A 27 -1.12 4.49 27.37
N ASP A 28 0.00 3.75 27.34
CA ASP A 28 0.49 2.95 28.47
C ASP A 28 -0.38 1.76 28.88
N LEU A 29 -1.20 1.25 27.95
CA LEU A 29 -1.97 0.04 28.17
C LEU A 29 -1.10 -1.21 28.02
N ASN A 30 -1.21 -2.14 28.96
CA ASN A 30 -0.66 -3.47 28.78
C ASN A 30 -1.50 -4.28 27.77
N ARG A 31 -1.02 -5.48 27.40
CA ARG A 31 -1.67 -6.32 26.38
C ARG A 31 -3.13 -6.64 26.69
N ALA A 32 -3.44 -6.97 27.95
CA ALA A 32 -4.79 -7.36 28.36
C ALA A 32 -5.73 -6.16 28.35
N GLU A 33 -5.28 -5.02 28.85
CA GLU A 33 -6.05 -3.76 28.84
C GLU A 33 -6.32 -3.28 27.42
N LEU A 34 -5.33 -3.36 26.53
CA LEU A 34 -5.49 -2.98 25.13
C LEU A 34 -6.47 -3.91 24.39
N ILE A 35 -6.41 -5.20 24.69
CA ILE A 35 -7.37 -6.17 24.17
C ILE A 35 -8.79 -5.83 24.64
N ASP A 36 -8.98 -5.57 25.94
CA ASP A 36 -10.29 -5.22 26.49
C ASP A 36 -10.82 -3.88 25.95
N ALA A 37 -9.94 -2.89 25.73
CA ALA A 37 -10.30 -1.60 25.15
C ALA A 37 -10.81 -1.72 23.70
N VAL A 38 -10.20 -2.60 22.89
CA VAL A 38 -10.55 -2.76 21.47
C VAL A 38 -11.67 -3.78 21.25
N CYS A 39 -11.69 -4.86 22.04
CA CYS A 39 -12.67 -5.92 21.95
C CYS A 39 -13.05 -6.40 23.37
N PRO A 40 -13.92 -5.65 24.07
CA PRO A 40 -14.38 -6.02 25.40
C PRO A 40 -15.00 -7.42 25.40
N SER A 41 -14.89 -8.10 26.54
CA SER A 41 -15.46 -9.45 26.72
C SER A 41 -16.97 -9.53 26.42
N SER A 42 -17.71 -8.44 26.59
CA SER A 42 -19.15 -8.36 26.25
C SER A 42 -19.44 -8.42 24.74
N MET A 43 -18.45 -8.14 23.89
CA MET A 43 -18.55 -8.26 22.43
C MET A 43 -18.16 -9.66 21.94
N LEU A 44 -17.54 -10.48 22.79
CA LEU A 44 -17.19 -11.85 22.44
C LEU A 44 -18.44 -12.72 22.50
N GLY A 45 -18.87 -13.22 21.35
CA GLY A 45 -19.94 -14.22 21.31
C GLY A 45 -19.52 -15.50 22.04
N GLU A 46 -20.48 -16.28 22.53
CA GLU A 46 -20.25 -17.50 23.33
C GLU A 46 -19.25 -18.51 22.73
N LYS A 47 -19.03 -18.45 21.40
CA LYS A 47 -18.11 -19.32 20.66
C LYS A 47 -16.68 -18.78 20.53
N LEU A 48 -16.45 -17.48 20.72
CA LEU A 48 -15.13 -16.84 20.61
C LEU A 48 -14.55 -16.69 22.02
N LYS A 49 -13.64 -17.59 22.38
CA LYS A 49 -13.03 -17.58 23.72
C LYS A 49 -11.94 -16.53 23.88
N GLU A 50 -11.31 -16.10 22.78
CA GLU A 50 -10.23 -15.10 22.79
C GLU A 50 -10.27 -14.21 21.55
N PRO A 51 -10.04 -12.89 21.67
CA PRO A 51 -9.96 -11.94 20.55
C PRO A 51 -8.62 -12.08 19.82
N ALA A 52 -8.37 -13.24 19.22
CA ALA A 52 -7.10 -13.58 18.58
C ALA A 52 -6.67 -12.57 17.50
N HIS A 53 -7.63 -11.91 16.82
CA HIS A 53 -7.34 -10.88 15.82
C HIS A 53 -6.67 -9.64 16.41
N VAL A 54 -7.08 -9.24 17.63
CA VAL A 54 -6.51 -8.07 18.32
C VAL A 54 -5.10 -8.41 18.79
N SER A 55 -4.92 -9.59 19.38
CA SER A 55 -3.60 -10.12 19.74
C SER A 55 -2.63 -10.10 18.54
N ARG A 56 -3.08 -10.59 17.38
CA ARG A 56 -2.26 -10.58 16.16
C ARG A 56 -1.99 -9.19 15.62
N ALA A 57 -2.96 -8.28 15.71
CA ALA A 57 -2.76 -6.89 15.32
C ALA A 57 -1.68 -6.21 16.19
N ILE A 58 -1.68 -6.46 17.51
CA ILE A 58 -0.62 -5.99 18.42
C ILE A 58 0.74 -6.55 17.98
N ASP A 59 0.86 -7.86 17.79
CA ASP A 59 2.12 -8.50 17.38
C ASP A 59 2.65 -7.97 16.05
N ALA A 60 1.76 -7.77 15.07
CA ALA A 60 2.11 -7.21 13.78
C ALA A 60 2.58 -5.76 13.93
N LEU A 61 1.88 -4.92 14.71
CA LEU A 61 2.28 -3.53 14.91
C LEU A 61 3.62 -3.41 15.66
N VAL A 62 3.92 -4.30 16.60
CA VAL A 62 5.24 -4.39 17.24
C VAL A 62 6.31 -4.83 16.24
N THR A 63 6.01 -5.84 15.41
CA THR A 63 6.94 -6.31 14.36
C THR A 63 7.22 -5.21 13.34
N PHE A 64 6.21 -4.42 13.01
CA PHE A 64 6.35 -3.22 12.21
C PHE A 64 6.91 -2.04 13.00
N GLU A 65 7.27 -2.15 14.27
CA GLU A 65 7.78 -1.05 15.12
C GLU A 65 6.89 0.21 15.10
N MET A 66 5.58 0.02 14.92
CA MET A 66 4.56 1.06 15.08
C MET A 66 4.09 1.15 16.54
N LEU A 67 4.40 0.14 17.35
CA LEU A 67 4.26 0.15 18.80
C LEU A 67 5.63 -0.06 19.45
N VAL A 68 5.86 0.62 20.56
CA VAL A 68 7.01 0.43 21.44
C VAL A 68 6.51 -0.18 22.74
N THR A 69 7.24 -1.17 23.26
CA THR A 69 6.99 -1.77 24.57
C THR A 69 7.99 -1.21 25.57
N ASP A 70 7.52 -0.76 26.73
CA ASP A 70 8.38 -0.34 27.83
C ASP A 70 8.78 -1.51 28.76
N ASP A 71 9.65 -1.24 29.74
CA ASP A 71 10.10 -2.24 30.72
C ASP A 71 8.95 -2.82 31.58
N GLY A 72 7.78 -2.17 31.58
CA GLY A 72 6.56 -2.60 32.27
C GLY A 72 5.62 -3.46 31.43
N ASN A 73 5.99 -3.78 30.18
CA ASN A 73 5.13 -4.41 29.17
C ASN A 73 3.91 -3.57 28.75
N ALA A 74 3.95 -2.26 28.97
CA ALA A 74 2.96 -1.33 28.44
C ALA A 74 3.33 -0.93 27.01
N TYR A 75 2.31 -0.77 26.16
CA TYR A 75 2.48 -0.39 24.76
C TYR A 75 2.26 1.12 24.58
N ARG A 76 3.05 1.72 23.69
CA ARG A 76 2.90 3.10 23.22
C ARG A 76 2.91 3.13 21.70
N SER A 77 2.02 3.93 21.10
CA SER A 77 2.08 4.21 19.67
C SER A 77 3.23 5.16 19.33
N ILE A 78 3.73 5.07 18.10
CA ILE A 78 4.69 6.06 17.56
C ILE A 78 3.99 7.40 17.24
N GLY A 79 3.59 8.10 18.29
CA GLY A 79 2.89 9.39 18.19
C GLY A 79 1.40 9.26 17.86
N ASN A 80 0.79 10.40 17.56
CA ASN A 80 -0.61 10.52 17.20
C ASN A 80 -0.72 10.68 15.68
N LEU A 81 -1.13 9.61 15.00
CA LEU A 81 -1.25 9.57 13.54
C LEU A 81 -2.73 9.54 13.14
N ASP A 82 -3.10 10.31 12.12
CA ASP A 82 -4.37 10.10 11.43
C ASP A 82 -4.32 8.81 10.57
N LEU A 83 -5.48 8.40 10.06
CA LEU A 83 -5.57 7.16 9.25
C LEU A 83 -4.68 7.23 8.01
N GLY A 84 -4.58 8.39 7.35
CA GLY A 84 -3.75 8.54 6.16
C GLY A 84 -2.26 8.34 6.47
N THR A 85 -1.77 8.95 7.53
CA THR A 85 -0.39 8.84 8.00
C THR A 85 -0.09 7.43 8.51
N PHE A 86 -1.02 6.82 9.24
CA PHE A 86 -0.93 5.41 9.64
C PHE A 86 -0.81 4.48 8.43
N THR A 87 -1.67 4.64 7.43
CA THR A 87 -1.64 3.82 6.21
C THR A 87 -0.32 3.97 5.46
N ARG A 88 0.18 5.21 5.31
CA ARG A 88 1.48 5.46 4.68
C ARG A 88 2.61 4.77 5.44
N GLU A 89 2.62 4.89 6.77
CA GLU A 89 3.71 4.33 7.59
C GLU A 89 3.68 2.80 7.60
N LEU A 90 2.48 2.21 7.67
CA LEU A 90 2.30 0.78 7.52
C LEU A 90 2.75 0.29 6.13
N ARG A 91 2.42 1.03 5.06
CA ARG A 91 2.85 0.73 3.69
C ARG A 91 4.38 0.77 3.57
N ARG A 92 5.02 1.82 4.10
CA ARG A 92 6.48 1.95 4.09
C ARG A 92 7.14 0.79 4.83
N ARG A 93 6.70 0.48 6.05
CA ARG A 93 7.26 -0.63 6.84
C ARG A 93 7.00 -2.00 6.22
N THR A 94 5.92 -2.13 5.45
CA THR A 94 5.64 -3.34 4.66
C THR A 94 6.58 -3.49 3.46
N LEU A 95 6.83 -2.41 2.70
CA LEU A 95 7.53 -2.48 1.41
C LEU A 95 9.03 -2.18 1.47
N VAL A 96 9.44 -1.33 2.41
CA VAL A 96 10.80 -0.83 2.61
C VAL A 96 11.23 -1.28 4.00
N SER A 97 11.40 -2.59 4.17
CA SER A 97 11.85 -3.15 5.45
C SER A 97 13.30 -2.73 5.71
N GLY A 98 13.55 -2.13 6.88
CA GLY A 98 14.91 -1.79 7.33
C GLY A 98 15.73 -3.00 7.81
N ASN A 99 15.06 -4.11 8.13
CA ASN A 99 15.65 -5.39 8.52
C ASN A 99 15.01 -6.53 7.70
N GLU A 100 15.81 -7.22 6.88
CA GLU A 100 15.35 -8.30 5.99
C GLU A 100 14.61 -9.43 6.74
N SER A 101 14.92 -9.65 8.03
CA SER A 101 14.40 -10.77 8.83
C SER A 101 12.90 -10.69 9.13
N ASN A 102 12.31 -9.49 9.12
CA ASN A 102 10.92 -9.26 9.56
C ASN A 102 9.97 -8.85 8.44
N SER A 103 10.47 -8.73 7.20
CA SER A 103 9.66 -8.38 6.04
C SER A 103 8.49 -9.36 5.84
N PRO A 104 7.28 -8.88 5.51
CA PRO A 104 6.15 -9.71 5.14
C PRO A 104 6.24 -10.15 3.68
N ASP A 105 7.21 -11.03 3.39
CA ASP A 105 7.56 -11.44 2.03
C ASP A 105 6.39 -12.05 1.24
N ASP A 106 5.44 -12.65 1.94
CA ASP A 106 4.22 -13.19 1.35
C ASP A 106 3.28 -12.10 0.82
N LEU A 107 3.09 -11.03 1.58
CA LEU A 107 2.32 -9.86 1.16
C LEU A 107 3.05 -9.07 0.07
N VAL A 108 4.37 -8.88 0.19
CA VAL A 108 5.15 -8.15 -0.84
C VAL A 108 5.09 -8.87 -2.19
N ARG A 109 5.29 -10.18 -2.22
CA ARG A 109 5.14 -10.99 -3.46
C ARG A 109 3.73 -10.90 -4.03
N ALA A 110 2.71 -10.89 -3.18
CA ALA A 110 1.33 -10.73 -3.61
C ALA A 110 1.05 -9.35 -4.21
N LEU A 111 1.63 -8.29 -3.63
CA LEU A 111 1.54 -6.94 -4.18
C LEU A 111 2.31 -6.79 -5.49
N GLN A 112 3.47 -7.44 -5.64
CA GLN A 112 4.21 -7.50 -6.91
C GLN A 112 3.36 -8.15 -8.00
N TRP A 113 2.76 -9.31 -7.72
CA TRP A 113 1.82 -9.95 -8.65
C TRP A 113 0.66 -9.01 -9.02
N LEU A 114 0.10 -8.28 -8.05
CA LEU A 114 -1.03 -7.38 -8.26
C LEU A 114 -0.70 -6.23 -9.20
N VAL A 115 0.45 -5.57 -9.03
CA VAL A 115 0.82 -4.40 -9.84
C VAL A 115 1.16 -4.76 -11.29
N GLU A 116 1.39 -6.04 -11.58
CA GLU A 116 1.51 -6.57 -12.94
C GLU A 116 0.14 -6.78 -13.62
N GLN A 117 -0.95 -6.82 -12.85
CA GLN A 117 -2.28 -7.04 -13.39
C GLN A 117 -2.79 -5.81 -14.16
N SER A 118 -3.82 -6.04 -14.98
CA SER A 118 -4.42 -5.00 -15.79
C SER A 118 -5.43 -4.17 -14.98
N PRO A 119 -5.30 -2.83 -14.91
CA PRO A 119 -6.25 -1.97 -14.17
C PRO A 119 -7.64 -1.86 -14.81
N ILE A 120 -7.81 -2.36 -16.05
CA ILE A 120 -9.13 -2.41 -16.73
C ILE A 120 -9.88 -3.72 -16.51
N LYS A 121 -9.33 -4.64 -15.71
CA LYS A 121 -9.95 -5.93 -15.42
C LYS A 121 -10.22 -6.05 -13.93
N THR A 122 -11.24 -6.85 -13.63
CA THR A 122 -11.49 -7.35 -12.28
C THR A 122 -10.36 -8.30 -11.89
N LEU A 123 -10.05 -8.31 -10.60
CA LEU A 123 -9.10 -9.25 -10.02
C LEU A 123 -9.78 -10.59 -9.83
N GLU A 124 -9.29 -11.58 -10.56
CA GLU A 124 -9.70 -12.97 -10.40
C GLU A 124 -8.70 -13.72 -9.51
N PHE A 125 -9.17 -14.75 -8.82
CA PHE A 125 -8.30 -15.63 -8.05
C PHE A 125 -7.27 -16.25 -9.01
N PRO A 126 -5.96 -16.00 -8.82
CA PRO A 126 -4.97 -16.51 -9.75
C PRO A 126 -4.76 -18.00 -9.56
N THR A 127 -4.82 -18.74 -10.65
CA THR A 127 -4.50 -20.18 -10.66
C THR A 127 -3.02 -20.38 -10.94
N GLY A 128 -2.33 -21.16 -10.09
CA GLY A 128 -0.98 -21.66 -10.39
C GLY A 128 0.21 -20.73 -10.13
N ASN A 129 0.02 -19.54 -9.54
CA ASN A 129 1.14 -18.62 -9.26
C ASN A 129 1.89 -18.88 -7.94
N GLY A 130 1.46 -19.85 -7.13
CA GLY A 130 2.06 -20.21 -5.84
C GLY A 130 1.93 -19.16 -4.72
N VAL A 131 1.51 -17.93 -5.07
CA VAL A 131 1.26 -16.83 -4.12
C VAL A 131 -0.08 -17.03 -3.41
N PHE A 132 -1.10 -17.54 -4.11
CA PHE A 132 -2.41 -17.78 -3.51
C PHE A 132 -2.75 -19.26 -3.57
N VAL A 133 -2.72 -19.90 -2.41
CA VAL A 133 -2.94 -21.36 -2.29
C VAL A 133 -4.37 -21.71 -1.87
N ASN A 134 -5.14 -20.73 -1.40
CA ASN A 134 -6.55 -20.89 -1.03
C ASN A 134 -7.29 -19.53 -0.98
N ASP A 135 -8.62 -19.59 -0.97
CA ASP A 135 -9.52 -18.43 -0.91
C ASP A 135 -9.30 -17.57 0.34
N THR A 136 -8.92 -18.19 1.44
CA THR A 136 -8.72 -17.48 2.71
C THR A 136 -7.54 -16.50 2.58
N ARG A 137 -6.41 -16.95 2.00
CA ARG A 137 -5.22 -16.13 1.73
C ARG A 137 -5.53 -15.02 0.74
N TRP A 138 -6.32 -15.33 -0.28
CA TRP A 138 -6.82 -14.36 -1.25
C TRP A 138 -7.66 -13.26 -0.59
N ASN A 139 -8.64 -13.63 0.24
CA ASN A 139 -9.49 -12.67 0.93
C ASN A 139 -8.68 -11.78 1.89
N SER A 140 -7.70 -12.34 2.60
CA SER A 140 -6.82 -11.53 3.45
C SER A 140 -6.01 -10.54 2.63
N PHE A 141 -5.50 -10.98 1.47
CA PHE A 141 -4.77 -10.13 0.56
C PHE A 141 -5.60 -8.99 -0.01
N THR A 142 -6.86 -9.21 -0.39
CA THR A 142 -7.69 -8.13 -0.94
C THR A 142 -7.93 -7.01 0.08
N TYR A 143 -8.07 -7.33 1.37
CA TYR A 143 -8.09 -6.31 2.44
C TYR A 143 -6.78 -5.53 2.52
N TRP A 144 -5.64 -6.22 2.50
CA TRP A 144 -4.33 -5.57 2.52
C TRP A 144 -4.08 -4.68 1.30
N ALA A 145 -4.33 -5.20 0.10
CA ALA A 145 -4.16 -4.46 -1.14
C ALA A 145 -5.01 -3.18 -1.19
N THR A 146 -6.26 -3.26 -0.72
CA THR A 146 -7.16 -2.10 -0.65
C THR A 146 -6.68 -1.11 0.41
N PHE A 147 -6.38 -1.58 1.62
CA PHE A 147 -5.94 -0.71 2.72
C PHE A 147 -4.64 0.03 2.39
N LEU A 148 -3.68 -0.67 1.78
CA LEU A 148 -2.42 -0.08 1.35
C LEU A 148 -2.56 0.78 0.08
N GLY A 149 -3.74 0.89 -0.53
CA GLY A 149 -3.98 1.77 -1.68
C GLY A 149 -3.42 1.28 -3.02
N PHE A 150 -3.28 -0.05 -3.17
CA PHE A 150 -2.90 -0.73 -4.43
C PHE A 150 -4.09 -1.34 -5.17
N ALA A 151 -5.22 -1.50 -4.49
CA ALA A 151 -6.46 -1.96 -5.07
C ALA A 151 -7.61 -1.03 -4.71
N ARG A 152 -8.67 -1.07 -5.52
CA ARG A 152 -9.95 -0.41 -5.26
C ARG A 152 -11.10 -1.35 -5.54
N ASP A 153 -12.27 -0.99 -5.04
CA ASP A 153 -13.54 -1.57 -5.45
C ASP A 153 -13.73 -1.39 -6.96
N TRP A 154 -14.24 -2.43 -7.62
CA TRP A 154 -14.55 -2.34 -9.04
C TRP A 154 -15.71 -1.37 -9.27
N PRO A 155 -15.64 -0.44 -10.24
CA PRO A 155 -16.68 0.58 -10.41
C PRO A 155 -18.08 0.03 -10.71
N LEU A 156 -18.16 -1.20 -11.24
CA LEU A 156 -19.43 -1.84 -11.59
C LEU A 156 -19.94 -2.82 -10.50
N ASP A 157 -19.07 -3.30 -9.62
CA ASP A 157 -19.44 -4.18 -8.51
C ASP A 157 -18.49 -3.99 -7.32
N ALA A 158 -19.00 -3.46 -6.20
CA ALA A 158 -18.24 -3.24 -4.98
C ALA A 158 -17.75 -4.55 -4.30
N ARG A 159 -18.20 -5.72 -4.75
CA ARG A 159 -17.68 -7.03 -4.31
C ARG A 159 -16.41 -7.44 -5.04
N GLU A 160 -16.19 -6.89 -6.23
CA GLU A 160 -15.01 -7.14 -7.03
C GLU A 160 -13.94 -6.07 -6.74
N ARG A 161 -12.70 -6.38 -7.12
CA ARG A 161 -11.56 -5.49 -6.94
C ARG A 161 -10.85 -5.30 -8.26
N SER A 162 -10.15 -4.17 -8.40
CA SER A 162 -9.22 -3.92 -9.50
C SER A 162 -7.90 -3.37 -8.96
N VAL A 163 -6.82 -3.59 -9.70
CA VAL A 163 -5.53 -2.94 -9.40
C VAL A 163 -5.65 -1.45 -9.67
N ASP A 164 -5.34 -0.65 -8.65
CA ASP A 164 -5.31 0.81 -8.73
C ASP A 164 -4.34 1.34 -7.68
N PRO A 165 -3.06 1.55 -8.03
CA PRO A 165 -2.07 2.13 -7.12
C PRO A 165 -2.15 3.66 -7.04
N THR A 166 -3.20 4.31 -7.59
CA THR A 166 -3.28 5.78 -7.64
C THR A 166 -3.16 6.41 -6.26
N ALA A 167 -3.79 5.83 -5.23
CA ALA A 167 -3.71 6.33 -3.86
C ALA A 167 -2.28 6.21 -3.29
N ALA A 168 -1.64 5.06 -3.49
CA ALA A 168 -0.26 4.85 -3.06
C ALA A 168 0.72 5.78 -3.77
N VAL A 169 0.58 5.95 -5.09
CA VAL A 169 1.40 6.86 -5.91
C VAL A 169 1.17 8.32 -5.52
N TYR A 170 -0.08 8.71 -5.22
CA TYR A 170 -0.38 10.04 -4.70
C TYR A 170 0.37 10.32 -3.40
N ASP A 171 0.26 9.42 -2.42
CA ASP A 171 0.97 9.54 -1.15
C ASP A 171 2.48 9.66 -1.35
N ALA A 172 3.07 8.84 -2.23
CA ALA A 172 4.50 8.87 -2.50
C ALA A 172 4.98 10.19 -3.13
N ILE A 173 4.12 10.90 -3.88
CA ILE A 173 4.45 12.19 -4.52
C ILE A 173 4.27 13.35 -3.54
N PHE A 174 3.15 13.38 -2.82
CA PHE A 174 2.72 14.55 -2.05
C PHE A 174 3.04 14.47 -0.56
N TYR A 175 3.23 13.25 -0.04
CA TYR A 175 3.59 12.99 1.36
C TYR A 175 4.75 11.98 1.45
N PRO A 176 5.88 12.21 0.75
CA PRO A 176 7.00 11.29 0.77
C PRO A 176 7.60 11.16 2.17
N PHE A 177 8.15 9.98 2.47
CA PHE A 177 8.95 9.78 3.68
C PHE A 177 10.38 10.30 3.51
N GLY A 178 10.89 10.24 2.28
CA GLY A 178 12.14 10.88 1.89
C GLY A 178 12.01 12.40 1.76
N GLY A 179 12.95 13.00 1.03
CA GLY A 179 12.89 14.42 0.72
C GLY A 179 11.69 14.75 -0.18
N PRO A 180 11.09 15.95 -0.06
CA PRO A 180 10.06 16.38 -0.98
C PRO A 180 10.61 16.43 -2.42
N LEU A 181 9.77 16.11 -3.39
CA LEU A 181 10.10 16.30 -4.80
C LEU A 181 10.38 17.78 -5.08
N PRO A 182 11.33 18.11 -5.97
CA PRO A 182 11.55 19.49 -6.37
C PRO A 182 10.28 20.05 -7.01
N GLY A 183 9.92 21.28 -6.67
CA GLY A 183 8.78 21.95 -7.30
C GLY A 183 9.03 22.23 -8.79
N GLY A 184 7.95 22.31 -9.57
CA GLY A 184 8.00 22.67 -10.99
C GLY A 184 8.04 21.47 -11.94
N VAL A 185 8.75 21.63 -13.06
CA VAL A 185 8.89 20.62 -14.10
C VAL A 185 10.08 19.71 -13.78
N LEU A 186 9.83 18.40 -13.78
CA LEU A 186 10.81 17.36 -13.48
C LEU A 186 10.95 16.43 -14.68
N GLU A 187 12.15 15.90 -14.89
CA GLU A 187 12.36 14.73 -15.74
C GLU A 187 11.57 13.55 -15.16
N LEU A 188 10.80 12.87 -16.01
CA LEU A 188 9.92 11.79 -15.59
C LEU A 188 10.72 10.62 -15.01
N GLY A 189 11.94 10.38 -15.51
CA GLY A 189 12.86 9.40 -14.92
C GLY A 189 13.18 9.69 -13.44
N SER A 190 13.32 10.97 -13.06
CA SER A 190 13.57 11.36 -11.66
C SER A 190 12.35 11.09 -10.77
N LEU A 191 11.14 11.36 -11.27
CA LEU A 191 9.91 10.99 -10.56
C LEU A 191 9.82 9.47 -10.37
N LEU A 192 10.12 8.67 -11.39
CA LEU A 192 10.08 7.21 -11.28
C LEU A 192 11.12 6.66 -10.30
N GLN A 193 12.31 7.27 -10.25
CA GLN A 193 13.32 6.91 -9.25
C GLN A 193 12.83 7.20 -7.83
N HIS A 194 12.19 8.35 -7.62
CA HIS A 194 11.55 8.70 -6.35
C HIS A 194 10.43 7.74 -5.97
N LEU A 195 9.54 7.41 -6.93
CA LEU A 195 8.48 6.42 -6.70
C LEU A 195 9.06 5.04 -6.35
N ARG A 196 10.20 4.66 -6.94
CA ARG A 196 10.86 3.38 -6.62
C ARG A 196 11.44 3.35 -5.21
N SER A 197 11.92 4.48 -4.67
CA SER A 197 12.37 4.51 -3.27
C SER A 197 11.23 4.44 -2.26
N GLU A 198 10.05 4.95 -2.61
CA GLU A 198 8.87 4.95 -1.74
C GLU A 198 8.03 3.67 -1.91
N LEU A 199 7.93 3.16 -3.14
CA LEU A 199 7.11 2.03 -3.57
C LEU A 199 7.93 1.07 -4.45
N PRO A 200 8.85 0.26 -3.88
CA PRO A 200 9.78 -0.56 -4.64
C PRO A 200 9.15 -1.57 -5.62
N ILE A 201 7.88 -1.90 -5.41
CA ILE A 201 7.12 -2.81 -6.29
C ILE A 201 6.69 -2.14 -7.61
N LEU A 202 6.71 -0.82 -7.70
CA LEU A 202 6.40 -0.08 -8.93
C LEU A 202 7.69 0.16 -9.72
N TYR A 203 8.11 -0.85 -10.48
CA TYR A 203 9.32 -0.77 -11.30
C TYR A 203 9.01 -0.42 -12.76
N SER A 204 10.05 -0.07 -13.51
CA SER A 204 10.04 0.01 -14.96
C SER A 204 10.89 -1.11 -15.56
N THR A 205 10.53 -1.56 -16.75
CA THR A 205 11.30 -2.50 -17.57
C THR A 205 11.80 -1.80 -18.81
N GLU A 206 12.82 -2.35 -19.46
CA GLU A 206 13.31 -1.82 -20.74
C GLU A 206 12.70 -2.63 -21.89
N HIS A 207 12.18 -1.93 -22.90
CA HIS A 207 11.67 -2.55 -24.12
C HIS A 207 12.16 -1.74 -25.31
N ASP A 208 12.86 -2.39 -26.24
CA ASP A 208 13.47 -1.76 -27.42
C ASP A 208 14.35 -0.53 -27.08
N GLY A 209 15.11 -0.60 -25.98
CA GLY A 209 15.97 0.50 -25.53
C GLY A 209 15.25 1.64 -24.81
N VAL A 210 13.94 1.49 -24.56
CA VAL A 210 13.09 2.51 -23.92
C VAL A 210 12.55 2.01 -22.59
N ALA A 211 12.76 2.80 -21.53
CA ALA A 211 12.17 2.53 -20.23
C ALA A 211 10.63 2.58 -20.32
N THR A 212 9.99 1.51 -19.88
CA THR A 212 8.55 1.26 -19.96
C THR A 212 8.03 1.01 -18.55
N VAL A 213 7.03 1.76 -18.12
CA VAL A 213 6.39 1.57 -16.80
C VAL A 213 5.37 0.43 -16.84
N LEU A 214 5.10 -0.20 -15.69
CA LEU A 214 4.02 -1.18 -15.58
C LEU A 214 2.64 -0.56 -15.94
N PRO A 215 1.68 -1.33 -16.47
CA PRO A 215 0.34 -0.83 -16.77
C PRO A 215 -0.37 -0.17 -15.58
N SER A 216 -0.19 -0.71 -14.37
CA SER A 216 -0.73 -0.15 -13.13
C SER A 216 -0.11 1.21 -12.79
N THR A 217 1.21 1.38 -13.01
CA THR A 217 1.93 2.63 -12.78
C THR A 217 1.53 3.69 -13.80
N ALA A 218 1.43 3.33 -15.08
CA ALA A 218 0.91 4.21 -16.12
C ALA A 218 -0.52 4.67 -15.80
N PHE A 219 -1.38 3.76 -15.34
CA PHE A 219 -2.74 4.08 -14.95
C PHE A 219 -2.82 5.05 -13.77
N ALA A 220 -2.00 4.85 -12.74
CA ALA A 220 -1.95 5.75 -11.59
C ALA A 220 -1.50 7.15 -12.01
N LEU A 221 -0.43 7.27 -12.78
CA LEU A 221 0.07 8.57 -13.25
C LEU A 221 -0.95 9.27 -14.18
N ARG A 222 -1.60 8.53 -15.09
CA ARG A 222 -2.70 9.08 -15.92
C ARG A 222 -3.89 9.53 -15.07
N SER A 223 -4.23 8.77 -14.03
CA SER A 223 -5.32 9.11 -13.11
C SER A 223 -5.01 10.39 -12.31
N LEU A 224 -3.78 10.54 -11.84
CA LEU A 224 -3.33 11.77 -11.19
C LEU A 224 -3.33 12.97 -12.15
N ALA A 225 -2.94 12.76 -13.41
CA ALA A 225 -2.99 13.80 -14.42
C ALA A 225 -4.43 14.22 -14.74
N ALA A 226 -5.34 13.26 -14.89
CA ALA A 226 -6.76 13.53 -15.12
C ALA A 226 -7.45 14.26 -13.96
N ARG A 227 -6.95 14.08 -12.73
CA ARG A 227 -7.40 14.80 -11.53
C ARG A 227 -6.72 16.15 -11.33
N GLY A 228 -5.80 16.54 -12.21
CA GLY A 228 -5.10 17.82 -12.13
C GLY A 228 -4.00 17.89 -11.05
N HIS A 229 -3.56 16.75 -10.51
CA HIS A 229 -2.45 16.69 -9.54
C HIS A 229 -1.08 16.70 -10.21
N ILE A 230 -0.98 16.19 -11.42
CA ILE A 230 0.25 16.27 -12.21
C ILE A 230 -0.08 16.64 -13.65
N ARG A 231 0.93 17.02 -14.42
CA ARG A 231 0.82 17.20 -15.85
C ARG A 231 1.96 16.46 -16.53
N LEU A 232 1.62 15.54 -17.42
CA LEU A 232 2.59 14.75 -18.18
C LEU A 232 2.83 15.41 -19.53
N GLU A 233 4.09 15.62 -19.89
CA GLU A 233 4.49 16.34 -21.11
C GLU A 233 5.58 15.58 -21.85
N ARG A 234 5.63 15.77 -23.17
CA ARG A 234 6.72 15.30 -24.02
C ARG A 234 7.39 16.52 -24.63
N THR A 235 8.68 16.68 -24.35
CA THR A 235 9.49 17.75 -24.93
C THR A 235 10.31 17.18 -26.10
N ALA A 236 10.48 17.97 -27.16
CA ALA A 236 11.14 17.53 -28.39
C ALA A 236 12.66 17.32 -28.24
N ASP A 237 13.26 17.96 -27.26
CA ASP A 237 14.70 17.98 -26.94
C ASP A 237 15.07 17.12 -25.72
N ALA A 238 14.13 16.33 -25.20
CA ALA A 238 14.37 15.49 -24.04
C ALA A 238 15.42 14.41 -24.32
N GLN A 239 16.35 14.22 -23.37
CA GLN A 239 17.40 13.20 -23.48
C GLN A 239 16.87 11.77 -23.35
N SER A 240 15.74 11.60 -22.67
CA SER A 240 15.09 10.32 -22.49
C SER A 240 13.57 10.46 -22.55
N VAL A 241 12.89 9.39 -22.96
CA VAL A 241 11.44 9.27 -22.93
C VAL A 241 11.07 7.99 -22.20
N ILE A 242 9.98 8.04 -21.45
CA ILE A 242 9.38 6.89 -20.80
C ILE A 242 8.13 6.49 -21.58
N ARG A 243 8.04 5.20 -21.90
CA ARG A 243 6.88 4.59 -22.56
C ARG A 243 5.82 4.22 -21.54
N PHE A 244 4.60 4.65 -21.81
CA PHE A 244 3.40 4.25 -21.07
C PHE A 244 2.61 3.29 -21.96
N PRO A 245 2.42 2.03 -21.55
CA PRO A 245 1.68 1.06 -22.35
C PRO A 245 0.22 1.49 -22.56
N ALA A 246 -0.41 0.95 -23.60
CA ALA A 246 -1.85 1.09 -23.80
C ALA A 246 -2.63 0.47 -22.63
N GLY A 247 -3.83 0.97 -22.34
CA GLY A 247 -4.65 0.45 -21.25
C GLY A 247 -5.63 1.47 -20.66
N ALA A 248 -5.90 1.35 -19.36
CA ALA A 248 -6.82 2.25 -18.67
C ALA A 248 -6.40 3.72 -18.88
N GLY A 249 -7.25 4.48 -19.57
CA GLY A 249 -7.01 5.90 -19.87
C GLY A 249 -6.28 6.20 -21.19
N ALA A 250 -5.86 5.20 -21.98
CA ALA A 250 -5.24 5.43 -23.29
C ALA A 250 -5.52 4.31 -24.29
N LYS A 251 -5.94 4.69 -25.51
CA LYS A 251 -6.20 3.74 -26.62
C LYS A 251 -4.93 3.15 -27.22
N GLY A 252 -3.79 3.83 -27.04
CA GLY A 252 -2.50 3.44 -27.56
C GLY A 252 -1.40 3.73 -26.56
N GLU A 253 -0.16 3.56 -27.02
CA GLU A 253 1.01 3.87 -26.23
C GLU A 253 1.30 5.37 -26.26
N ASP A 254 1.70 5.90 -25.10
CA ASP A 254 2.12 7.29 -24.97
C ASP A 254 3.59 7.34 -24.55
N TYR A 255 4.26 8.43 -24.92
CA TYR A 255 5.65 8.68 -24.57
C TYR A 255 5.73 10.03 -23.88
N PHE A 256 6.26 10.05 -22.66
CA PHE A 256 6.41 11.25 -21.85
C PHE A 256 7.87 11.41 -21.43
N SER A 257 8.34 12.64 -21.34
CA SER A 257 9.69 12.94 -20.86
C SER A 257 9.66 13.74 -19.56
N HIS A 258 8.65 14.57 -19.37
CA HIS A 258 8.56 15.48 -18.23
C HIS A 258 7.24 15.33 -17.48
N VAL A 259 7.28 15.72 -16.21
CA VAL A 259 6.12 15.81 -15.34
C VAL A 259 6.17 17.11 -14.55
N THR A 260 5.05 17.85 -14.53
CA THR A 260 4.86 18.97 -13.60
C THR A 260 4.03 18.48 -12.41
N VAL A 261 4.53 18.66 -11.18
CA VAL A 261 3.73 18.40 -9.97
C VAL A 261 2.91 19.64 -9.66
N LEU A 262 1.59 19.52 -9.77
CA LEU A 262 0.62 20.56 -9.45
C LEU A 262 0.17 20.27 -8.01
N GLY A 263 0.41 21.18 -7.07
CA GLY A 263 0.32 20.89 -5.62
C GLY A 263 -0.93 20.11 -5.18
N ALA A 264 -0.84 19.45 -4.03
CA ALA A 264 -1.98 18.74 -3.44
C ALA A 264 -3.18 19.70 -3.37
N ALA A 265 -4.28 19.38 -4.06
CA ALA A 265 -5.47 20.20 -3.99
C ALA A 265 -5.91 20.24 -2.51
N SER A 266 -5.97 21.46 -1.96
CA SER A 266 -6.40 21.75 -0.59
C SER A 266 -7.86 21.40 -0.36
#